data_AF-A0A671N2M7-F1
#
_entry.id   AF-A0A671N2M7-F1
#
_cell.length_a   1.000
_cell.length_b   1.000
_cell.length_c   1.000
_cell.angle_alpha   90.00
_cell.angle_beta   90.00
_cell.angle_gamma   90.00
#
_symmetry.space_group_name_H-M   'P 1'
#
loop_
_entity.id
_entity.type
_entity.pdbx_description
1 polymer ?
#
loop_
_entity_poly.entity_id
_entity_poly.type
_entity_poly.pdbx_seq_one_letter_code
_entity_poly.pdbx_strand_id
1 'polypeptide(L)'
;MPSAEKLAHFLSSSALCAAGVVVLGFGMSTDWADAVLDCAPPGSVVFNGTSSLKTGLFNGTETKIKCPRIDSPGKPVIVFNRLAKLAGAPIILHALVVILLALALLGSAGSILVTLYNSFSNPYQTYMGPIGLYTCSGLSVCVATLALILYVSNAYLGEMFQTLVKADEANVELRNPKITLKAGFFLLIPYIGVNLLAILVVYLYVHAAYTRRKEQEKPTEDAPKEIMMY
;
A
#
# COMPACT_ATOMS: atom_id res chain seq x y z
N MET A 1 36.10 -9.23 -1.30
CA MET A 1 35.12 -8.38 -2.01
C MET A 1 33.80 -9.13 -2.11
N PRO A 2 32.63 -8.46 -2.00
CA PRO A 2 31.35 -9.09 -2.34
C PRO A 2 31.36 -9.52 -3.82
N SER A 3 30.75 -10.66 -4.15
CA SER A 3 30.65 -11.09 -5.55
C SER A 3 29.76 -10.12 -6.35
N ALA A 4 30.10 -9.89 -7.61
CA ALA A 4 29.34 -9.00 -8.50
C ALA A 4 27.86 -9.41 -8.60
N GLU A 5 27.59 -10.73 -8.62
CA GLU A 5 26.23 -11.28 -8.64
C GLU A 5 25.42 -10.87 -7.40
N LYS A 6 26.01 -10.98 -6.20
CA LYS A 6 25.29 -10.60 -4.99
C LYS A 6 25.00 -9.10 -4.98
N LEU A 7 26.00 -8.29 -5.36
CA LEU A 7 25.81 -6.84 -5.45
C LEU A 7 24.65 -6.50 -6.38
N ALA A 8 24.56 -7.15 -7.55
CA ALA A 8 23.48 -6.93 -8.51
C ALA A 8 22.10 -7.29 -7.94
N HIS A 9 21.94 -8.45 -7.30
CA HIS A 9 20.65 -8.88 -6.75
C HIS A 9 20.16 -8.01 -5.58
N PHE A 10 21.05 -7.63 -4.66
CA PHE A 10 20.65 -6.79 -3.52
C PHE A 10 20.43 -5.33 -3.93
N LEU A 11 21.22 -4.77 -4.85
CA LEU A 11 20.98 -3.42 -5.38
C LEU A 11 19.69 -3.35 -6.21
N SER A 12 19.39 -4.36 -7.03
CA SER A 12 18.14 -4.40 -7.78
C SER A 12 16.92 -4.53 -6.86
N SER A 13 17.00 -5.36 -5.82
CA SER A 13 15.96 -5.44 -4.77
C SER A 13 15.77 -4.08 -4.07
N SER A 14 16.87 -3.40 -3.72
CA SER A 14 16.82 -2.06 -3.13
C SER A 14 16.15 -1.04 -4.05
N ALA A 15 16.50 -1.05 -5.34
CA ALA A 15 15.91 -0.17 -6.35
C ALA A 15 14.40 -0.43 -6.52
N LEU A 16 13.96 -1.69 -6.48
CA LEU A 16 12.54 -2.05 -6.54
C LEU A 16 11.78 -1.55 -5.31
N CYS A 17 12.33 -1.73 -4.11
CA CYS A 17 11.73 -1.19 -2.88
C CYS A 17 11.67 0.35 -2.91
N ALA A 18 12.72 1.02 -3.40
CA ALA A 18 12.74 2.47 -3.55
C ALA A 18 11.68 2.97 -4.54
N ALA A 19 11.56 2.31 -5.70
CA ALA A 19 10.49 2.58 -6.66
C ALA A 19 9.11 2.39 -6.01
N GLY A 20 8.93 1.35 -5.19
CA GLY A 20 7.71 1.15 -4.40
C GLY A 20 7.41 2.31 -3.47
N VAL A 21 8.39 2.80 -2.70
CA VAL A 21 8.22 3.96 -1.82
C VAL A 21 7.77 5.19 -2.60
N VAL A 22 8.37 5.47 -3.76
CA VAL A 22 7.97 6.59 -4.61
C VAL A 22 6.55 6.42 -5.13
N VAL A 23 6.21 5.23 -5.65
CA VAL A 23 4.88 4.91 -6.19
C VAL A 23 3.80 5.06 -5.11
N LEU A 24 4.00 4.49 -3.93
CA LEU A 24 3.03 4.57 -2.85
C LEU A 24 2.95 5.99 -2.27
N GLY A 25 4.08 6.66 -2.06
CA GLY A 25 4.11 8.05 -1.58
C GLY A 25 3.38 9.00 -2.52
N PHE A 26 3.57 8.86 -3.84
CA PHE A 26 2.80 9.59 -4.84
C PHE A 26 1.33 9.18 -4.85
N GLY A 27 1.02 7.88 -4.73
CA GLY A 27 -0.35 7.40 -4.61
C GLY A 27 -1.09 8.05 -3.43
N MET A 28 -0.44 8.19 -2.27
CA MET A 28 -1.00 8.82 -1.08
C MET A 28 -1.27 10.33 -1.23
N SER A 29 -0.54 11.04 -2.10
CA SER A 29 -0.71 12.49 -2.31
C SER A 29 -1.74 12.85 -3.38
N THR A 30 -2.25 11.87 -4.12
CA THR A 30 -3.20 12.06 -5.23
C THR A 30 -4.64 11.74 -4.83
N ASP A 31 -5.57 11.87 -5.77
CA ASP A 31 -6.98 11.52 -5.56
C ASP A 31 -7.17 10.01 -5.53
N TRP A 32 -7.95 9.54 -4.56
CA TRP A 32 -8.21 8.11 -4.33
C TRP A 32 -9.55 7.67 -4.87
N ALA A 33 -10.55 8.54 -4.78
CA ALA A 33 -11.90 8.23 -5.23
C ALA A 33 -12.69 9.48 -5.56
N ASP A 34 -13.72 9.29 -6.36
CA ASP A 34 -14.71 10.28 -6.73
C ASP A 34 -16.10 9.64 -6.61
N ALA A 35 -16.98 10.29 -5.85
CA ALA A 35 -18.30 9.79 -5.55
C ALA A 35 -19.35 10.84 -5.91
N VAL A 36 -20.35 10.42 -6.67
CA VAL A 36 -21.53 11.25 -6.98
C VAL A 36 -22.72 10.66 -6.26
N LEU A 37 -23.39 11.48 -5.45
CA LEU A 37 -24.57 11.12 -4.70
C LEU A 37 -25.75 12.01 -5.12
N ASP A 38 -26.92 11.40 -5.27
CA ASP A 38 -28.15 12.15 -5.46
C ASP A 38 -28.58 12.71 -4.10
N CYS A 39 -28.93 14.00 -4.04
CA CYS A 39 -29.30 14.69 -2.80
C CYS A 39 -30.69 15.32 -2.90
N ALA A 40 -31.42 15.31 -1.79
CA ALA A 40 -32.74 15.92 -1.71
C ALA A 40 -33.08 16.36 -0.27
N PRO A 41 -34.02 17.30 -0.08
CA PRO A 41 -34.50 17.66 1.25
C PRO A 41 -35.16 16.46 1.95
N PRO A 42 -35.13 16.39 3.29
CA PRO A 42 -35.78 15.31 4.04
C PRO A 42 -37.27 15.20 3.68
N GLY A 43 -37.75 13.99 3.44
CA GLY A 43 -39.15 13.73 3.10
C GLY A 43 -39.53 14.03 1.64
N SER A 44 -38.56 14.39 0.79
CA SER A 44 -38.82 14.56 -0.64
C SER A 44 -38.72 13.23 -1.40
N VAL A 45 -39.66 13.01 -2.32
CA VAL A 45 -39.68 11.83 -3.22
C VAL A 45 -38.83 12.03 -4.47
N VAL A 46 -38.44 13.27 -4.76
CA VAL A 46 -37.75 13.67 -6.00
C VAL A 46 -36.33 14.13 -5.68
N PHE A 47 -35.34 13.39 -6.17
CA PHE A 47 -33.91 13.68 -5.99
C PHE A 47 -33.36 14.41 -7.21
N ASN A 48 -33.45 15.74 -7.21
CA ASN A 48 -32.99 16.59 -8.33
C ASN A 48 -31.62 17.25 -8.07
N GLY A 49 -31.07 17.07 -6.87
CA GLY A 49 -29.75 17.59 -6.52
C GLY A 49 -28.67 16.53 -6.66
N THR A 50 -27.43 16.99 -6.82
CA THR A 50 -26.24 16.13 -6.86
C THR A 50 -25.12 16.69 -5.97
N SER A 51 -24.48 15.82 -5.19
CA SER A 51 -23.23 16.11 -4.49
C SER A 51 -22.11 15.25 -5.08
N SER A 52 -21.11 15.89 -5.69
CA SER A 52 -19.91 15.22 -6.19
C SER A 52 -18.75 15.49 -5.23
N LEU A 53 -18.16 14.41 -4.71
CA LEU A 53 -17.00 14.42 -3.83
C LEU A 53 -15.82 13.80 -4.53
N LYS A 54 -14.78 14.59 -4.72
CA LYS A 54 -13.48 14.10 -5.16
C LYS A 54 -12.53 14.12 -3.97
N THR A 55 -12.04 12.95 -3.54
CA THR A 55 -11.29 12.81 -2.28
C THR A 55 -9.98 12.05 -2.48
N GLY A 56 -8.89 12.59 -1.94
CA GLY A 56 -7.69 11.84 -1.57
C GLY A 56 -7.81 11.29 -0.14
N LEU A 57 -6.68 10.89 0.45
CA LEU A 57 -6.64 10.39 1.82
C LEU A 57 -6.89 11.48 2.87
N PHE A 58 -6.40 12.70 2.64
CA PHE A 58 -6.44 13.77 3.65
C PHE A 58 -7.33 14.94 3.22
N ASN A 59 -7.25 15.29 1.94
CA ASN A 59 -7.94 16.43 1.36
C ASN A 59 -8.84 15.98 0.21
N GLY A 60 -9.83 16.81 -0.09
CA GLY A 60 -10.73 16.63 -1.22
C GLY A 60 -11.47 17.91 -1.54
N THR A 61 -12.38 17.81 -2.50
CA THR A 61 -13.25 18.90 -2.94
C THR A 61 -14.65 18.36 -3.12
N GLU A 62 -15.63 19.13 -2.67
CA GLU A 62 -17.05 18.83 -2.81
C GLU A 62 -17.71 19.89 -3.69
N THR A 63 -18.54 19.44 -4.63
CA THR A 63 -19.38 20.30 -5.46
C THR A 63 -20.82 19.88 -5.26
N LYS A 64 -21.63 20.77 -4.69
CA LYS A 64 -23.07 20.58 -4.52
C LYS A 64 -23.83 21.42 -5.53
N ILE A 65 -24.76 20.78 -6.23
CA ILE A 65 -25.67 21.41 -7.19
C ILE A 65 -27.09 21.01 -6.80
N LYS A 66 -27.96 21.99 -6.54
CA LYS A 66 -29.38 21.80 -6.21
C LYS A 66 -29.63 20.83 -5.03
N CYS A 67 -28.67 20.68 -4.13
CA CYS A 67 -28.91 20.08 -2.82
C CYS A 67 -29.75 21.06 -1.95
N PRO A 68 -30.24 20.70 -0.75
CA PRO A 68 -31.14 21.54 0.06
C PRO A 68 -30.61 22.93 0.49
N ARG A 69 -29.47 23.36 -0.05
CA ARG A 69 -28.80 24.65 0.16
C ARG A 69 -28.38 25.27 -1.17
N ILE A 70 -27.86 26.50 -1.09
CA ILE A 70 -27.22 27.21 -2.20
C ILE A 70 -26.10 26.34 -2.78
N ASP A 71 -26.00 26.32 -4.12
CA ASP A 71 -24.93 25.64 -4.85
C ASP A 71 -23.56 26.03 -4.27
N SER A 72 -22.77 25.03 -3.94
CA SER A 72 -21.44 25.22 -3.35
C SER A 72 -20.42 24.48 -4.22
N PRO A 73 -19.95 25.13 -5.30
CA PRO A 73 -18.96 24.52 -6.17
C PRO A 73 -17.57 24.55 -5.54
N GLY A 74 -16.87 23.42 -5.58
CA GLY A 74 -15.44 23.35 -5.24
C GLY A 74 -15.08 23.63 -3.78
N LYS A 75 -15.99 23.36 -2.83
CA LYS A 75 -15.72 23.56 -1.40
C LYS A 75 -14.62 22.58 -0.93
N PRO A 76 -13.55 23.05 -0.26
CA PRO A 76 -12.52 22.16 0.25
C PRO A 76 -13.08 21.23 1.34
N VAL A 77 -12.59 19.99 1.32
CA VAL A 77 -12.94 18.92 2.26
C VAL A 77 -11.66 18.46 2.94
N ILE A 78 -11.57 18.66 4.26
CA ILE A 78 -10.57 17.98 5.08
C ILE A 78 -11.22 16.68 5.55
N VAL A 79 -10.79 15.55 4.99
CA VAL A 79 -11.48 14.25 5.09
C VAL A 79 -11.63 13.83 6.55
N PHE A 80 -10.53 13.84 7.31
CA PHE A 80 -10.55 13.48 8.73
C PHE A 80 -11.43 14.41 9.58
N ASN A 81 -11.33 15.73 9.38
CA ASN A 81 -12.15 16.68 10.14
C ASN A 81 -13.64 16.50 9.87
N ARG A 82 -14.04 16.18 8.63
CA ARG A 82 -15.44 15.92 8.31
C ARG A 82 -15.91 14.58 8.87
N LEU A 83 -15.16 13.50 8.66
CA LEU A 83 -15.52 12.19 9.20
C LEU A 83 -15.60 12.20 10.74
N ALA A 84 -14.77 13.01 11.41
CA ALA A 84 -14.77 13.13 12.87
C ALA A 84 -16.05 13.76 13.43
N LYS A 85 -16.78 14.56 12.64
CA LYS A 85 -18.00 15.24 13.12
C LYS A 85 -19.14 14.28 13.44
N LEU A 86 -19.29 13.20 12.66
CA LEU A 86 -20.35 12.21 12.90
C LEU A 86 -19.89 11.03 13.74
N ALA A 87 -18.58 10.84 13.89
CA ALA A 87 -17.98 9.66 14.50
C ALA A 87 -18.48 8.33 13.86
N GLY A 88 -17.89 7.20 14.26
CA GLY A 88 -18.33 5.87 13.81
C GLY A 88 -17.32 5.12 12.94
N ALA A 89 -17.78 4.04 12.30
CA ALA A 89 -16.95 3.16 11.49
C ALA A 89 -16.16 3.87 10.36
N PRO A 90 -16.72 4.88 9.65
CA PRO A 90 -16.04 5.48 8.51
C PRO A 90 -14.70 6.14 8.84
N ILE A 91 -14.64 6.88 9.96
CA ILE A 91 -13.40 7.52 10.41
C ILE A 91 -12.37 6.49 10.87
N ILE A 92 -12.81 5.45 11.58
CA ILE A 92 -11.91 4.42 12.12
C ILE A 92 -11.28 3.62 10.98
N LEU A 93 -12.09 3.15 10.03
CA LEU A 93 -11.61 2.42 8.86
C LEU A 93 -10.67 3.27 8.02
N HIS A 94 -10.98 4.54 7.81
CA HIS A 94 -10.12 5.46 7.07
C HIS A 94 -8.78 5.73 7.78
N ALA A 95 -8.81 5.90 9.11
CA ALA A 95 -7.61 6.02 9.92
C ALA A 95 -6.73 4.77 9.85
N LEU A 96 -7.34 3.59 9.96
CA LEU A 96 -6.64 2.30 9.83
C LEU A 96 -5.97 2.17 8.46
N VAL A 97 -6.64 2.55 7.37
CA VAL A 97 -6.04 2.58 6.04
C VAL A 97 -4.77 3.42 6.05
N VAL A 98 -4.82 4.67 6.52
CA VAL A 98 -3.65 5.56 6.53
C VAL A 98 -2.50 4.99 7.38
N ILE A 99 -2.80 4.42 8.55
CA ILE A 99 -1.80 3.80 9.43
C ILE A 99 -1.14 2.60 8.74
N LEU A 100 -1.94 1.73 8.10
CA LEU A 100 -1.43 0.57 7.38
C LEU A 100 -0.53 0.97 6.21
N LEU A 101 -0.87 2.04 5.47
CA LEU A 101 -0.02 2.56 4.40
C LEU A 101 1.30 3.13 4.93
N ALA A 102 1.26 3.82 6.08
CA ALA A 102 2.48 4.29 6.73
C ALA A 102 3.37 3.12 7.19
N LEU A 103 2.78 2.06 7.75
CA LEU A 103 3.49 0.82 8.06
C LEU A 103 4.06 0.14 6.82
N ALA A 104 3.35 0.19 5.68
CA ALA A 104 3.84 -0.32 4.40
C ALA A 104 5.11 0.43 3.97
N LEU A 105 5.08 1.76 3.99
CA LEU A 105 6.25 2.61 3.69
C LEU A 105 7.43 2.31 4.63
N LEU A 106 7.18 2.14 5.94
CA LEU A 106 8.21 1.77 6.90
C LEU A 106 8.80 0.37 6.61
N GLY A 107 7.97 -0.59 6.24
CA GLY A 107 8.41 -1.92 5.81
C GLY A 107 9.28 -1.87 4.54
N SER A 108 8.89 -1.08 3.53
CA SER A 108 9.72 -0.87 2.34
C SER A 108 11.02 -0.12 2.66
N ALA A 109 11.00 0.88 3.54
CA ALA A 109 12.21 1.59 3.99
C ALA A 109 13.18 0.66 4.75
N GLY A 110 12.65 -0.19 5.62
CA GLY A 110 13.44 -1.24 6.29
C GLY A 110 14.07 -2.21 5.29
N SER A 111 13.32 -2.59 4.25
CA SER A 111 13.82 -3.45 3.17
C SER A 111 14.97 -2.80 2.39
N ILE A 112 14.89 -1.49 2.11
CA ILE A 112 15.96 -0.71 1.48
C ILE A 112 17.21 -0.71 2.37
N LEU A 113 17.06 -0.43 3.66
CA LEU A 113 18.18 -0.41 4.61
C LEU A 113 18.88 -1.76 4.67
N VAL A 114 18.10 -2.84 4.83
CA VAL A 114 18.61 -4.21 4.86
C VAL A 114 19.33 -4.55 3.55
N THR A 115 18.74 -4.25 2.39
CA THR A 115 19.33 -4.61 1.10
C THR A 115 20.61 -3.82 0.79
N LEU A 116 20.66 -2.53 1.09
CA LEU A 116 21.86 -1.71 0.96
C LEU A 116 22.96 -2.17 1.92
N TYR A 117 22.62 -2.44 3.18
CA TYR A 117 23.59 -2.94 4.16
C TYR A 117 24.24 -4.24 3.68
N ASN A 118 23.45 -5.19 3.18
CA ASN A 118 23.98 -6.45 2.66
C ASN A 118 24.75 -6.30 1.35
N SER A 119 24.45 -5.27 0.56
CA SER A 119 25.17 -5.02 -0.70
C SER A 119 26.67 -4.80 -0.42
N PHE A 120 26.99 -4.00 0.61
CA PHE A 120 28.35 -3.57 0.92
C PHE A 120 29.04 -4.32 2.08
N SER A 121 28.29 -4.89 3.02
CA SER A 121 28.86 -5.59 4.18
C SER A 121 29.42 -6.98 3.83
N ASN A 122 30.49 -7.38 4.53
CA ASN A 122 31.11 -8.70 4.42
C ASN A 122 31.66 -9.15 5.79
N PRO A 123 31.35 -10.36 6.30
CA PRO A 123 30.47 -11.40 5.73
C PRO A 123 28.97 -11.06 5.82
N TYR A 124 28.12 -11.79 5.09
CA TYR A 124 26.66 -11.64 5.19
C TYR A 124 26.18 -12.01 6.59
N GLN A 125 25.56 -11.05 7.27
CA GLN A 125 24.89 -11.32 8.53
C GLN A 125 23.53 -11.96 8.24
N THR A 126 23.26 -13.14 8.80
CA THR A 126 22.04 -13.91 8.56
C THR A 126 20.77 -13.24 9.10
N TYR A 127 20.85 -12.57 10.26
CA TYR A 127 19.71 -11.87 10.88
C TYR A 127 19.33 -10.56 10.18
N MET A 128 20.33 -9.81 9.71
CA MET A 128 20.12 -8.67 8.82
C MET A 128 20.13 -9.08 7.35
N GLY A 129 20.04 -10.38 7.01
CA GLY A 129 20.18 -10.89 5.64
C GLY A 129 18.83 -11.00 4.90
N PRO A 130 18.62 -12.06 4.10
CA PRO A 130 17.37 -12.28 3.35
C PRO A 130 16.12 -12.33 4.24
N ILE A 131 16.25 -12.82 5.48
CA ILE A 131 15.14 -12.92 6.43
C ILE A 131 14.59 -11.52 6.77
N GLY A 132 15.46 -10.55 7.02
CA GLY A 132 15.06 -9.16 7.29
C GLY A 132 14.33 -8.51 6.11
N LEU A 133 14.75 -8.82 4.88
CA LEU A 133 14.03 -8.39 3.70
C LEU A 133 12.64 -9.05 3.62
N TYR A 134 12.55 -10.36 3.82
CA TYR A 134 11.27 -11.08 3.74
C TYR A 134 10.27 -10.62 4.80
N THR A 135 10.74 -10.33 6.01
CA THR A 135 9.87 -9.80 7.07
C THR A 135 9.42 -8.38 6.75
N CYS A 136 10.33 -7.49 6.37
CA CYS A 136 10.00 -6.10 6.08
C CYS A 136 9.13 -5.95 4.82
N SER A 137 9.53 -6.56 3.70
CA SER A 137 8.75 -6.53 2.45
C SER A 137 7.47 -7.35 2.56
N GLY A 138 7.49 -8.50 3.23
CA GLY A 138 6.29 -9.30 3.48
C GLY A 138 5.27 -8.55 4.33
N LEU A 139 5.71 -7.92 5.43
CA LEU A 139 4.85 -7.03 6.22
C LEU A 139 4.26 -5.94 5.34
N SER A 140 5.09 -5.28 4.52
CA SER A 140 4.66 -4.18 3.66
C SER A 140 3.56 -4.59 2.66
N VAL A 141 3.70 -5.78 2.06
CA VAL A 141 2.71 -6.35 1.14
C VAL A 141 1.42 -6.69 1.87
N CYS A 142 1.52 -7.35 3.03
CA CYS A 142 0.36 -7.75 3.83
C CYS A 142 -0.46 -6.53 4.28
N VAL A 143 0.19 -5.51 4.85
CA VAL A 143 -0.51 -4.32 5.35
C VAL A 143 -1.06 -3.45 4.22
N ALA A 144 -0.37 -3.34 3.08
CA ALA A 144 -0.91 -2.63 1.91
C ALA A 144 -2.10 -3.36 1.27
N THR A 145 -2.07 -4.69 1.23
CA THR A 145 -3.20 -5.50 0.77
C THR A 145 -4.41 -5.32 1.69
N LEU A 146 -4.17 -5.32 3.01
CA LEU A 146 -5.23 -5.06 3.98
C LEU A 146 -5.79 -3.63 3.84
N ALA A 147 -4.94 -2.62 3.65
CA ALA A 147 -5.35 -1.25 3.42
C ALA A 147 -6.24 -1.12 2.17
N LEU A 148 -5.90 -1.83 1.09
CA LEU A 148 -6.70 -1.88 -0.14
C LEU A 148 -8.12 -2.42 0.15
N ILE A 149 -8.21 -3.55 0.84
CA ILE A 149 -9.49 -4.18 1.19
C ILE A 149 -10.32 -3.26 2.09
N LEU A 150 -9.71 -2.69 3.14
CA LEU A 150 -10.39 -1.81 4.07
C LEU A 150 -10.89 -0.52 3.42
N TYR A 151 -10.11 0.07 2.50
CA TYR A 151 -10.54 1.26 1.79
C TYR A 151 -11.77 0.99 0.90
N VAL A 152 -11.75 -0.10 0.12
CA VAL A 152 -12.90 -0.50 -0.70
C VAL A 152 -14.11 -0.79 0.18
N SER A 153 -13.91 -1.49 1.29
CA SER A 153 -14.97 -1.80 2.25
C SER A 153 -15.56 -0.52 2.83
N ASN A 154 -14.73 0.45 3.22
CA ASN A 154 -15.18 1.73 3.74
C ASN A 154 -15.95 2.57 2.70
N ALA A 155 -15.48 2.55 1.46
CA ALA A 155 -16.09 3.26 0.35
C ALA A 155 -17.48 2.72 0.01
N TYR A 156 -17.62 1.40 -0.18
CA TYR A 156 -18.85 0.79 -0.70
C TYR A 156 -19.80 0.26 0.38
N LEU A 157 -19.27 -0.22 1.52
CA LEU A 157 -20.07 -0.81 2.61
C LEU A 157 -20.16 0.12 3.83
N GLY A 158 -19.08 0.87 4.09
CA GLY A 158 -18.99 1.78 5.24
C GLY A 158 -19.68 3.12 5.05
N GLU A 159 -20.34 3.37 3.91
CA GLU A 159 -21.03 4.64 3.61
C GLU A 159 -20.17 5.91 3.77
N MET A 160 -18.83 5.80 3.66
CA MET A 160 -17.88 6.89 3.93
C MET A 160 -18.26 8.21 3.23
N PHE A 161 -18.65 8.14 1.96
CA PHE A 161 -19.03 9.33 1.19
C PHE A 161 -20.33 9.96 1.66
N GLN A 162 -21.30 9.16 2.10
CA GLN A 162 -22.54 9.69 2.66
C GLN A 162 -22.26 10.41 3.99
N THR A 163 -21.39 9.84 4.83
CA THR A 163 -20.94 10.48 6.07
C THR A 163 -20.22 11.80 5.80
N LEU A 164 -19.37 11.87 4.78
CA LEU A 164 -18.68 13.10 4.38
C LEU A 164 -19.63 14.23 3.97
N VAL A 165 -20.70 13.90 3.24
CA VAL A 165 -21.73 14.87 2.85
C VAL A 165 -22.57 15.28 4.06
N LYS A 166 -23.03 14.31 4.87
CA LYS A 166 -23.83 14.57 6.08
C LYS A 166 -23.08 15.36 7.15
N ALA A 167 -21.75 15.29 7.18
CA ALA A 167 -20.88 16.09 8.06
C ALA A 167 -20.91 17.59 7.79
N ASP A 168 -21.36 17.98 6.60
CA ASP A 168 -21.58 19.38 6.25
C ASP A 168 -23.05 19.78 6.34
N GLU A 169 -23.93 18.85 5.98
CA GLU A 169 -25.38 19.04 6.04
C GLU A 169 -26.07 17.79 6.59
N ALA A 170 -26.41 17.80 7.87
CA ALA A 170 -27.06 16.67 8.52
C ALA A 170 -28.47 16.39 7.97
N ASN A 171 -29.15 17.43 7.49
CA ASN A 171 -30.55 17.38 7.03
C ASN A 171 -30.64 17.19 5.50
N VAL A 172 -29.97 16.18 4.97
CA VAL A 172 -30.03 15.82 3.54
C VAL A 172 -30.25 14.32 3.40
N GLU A 173 -31.20 13.93 2.56
CA GLU A 173 -31.32 12.55 2.12
C GLU A 173 -30.38 12.31 0.95
N LEU A 174 -29.66 11.19 0.99
CA LEU A 174 -28.68 10.81 -0.01
C LEU A 174 -29.04 9.44 -0.59
N ARG A 175 -28.94 9.29 -1.91
CA ARG A 175 -29.20 8.02 -2.60
C ARG A 175 -28.18 7.76 -3.71
N ASN A 176 -28.16 6.50 -4.16
CA ASN A 176 -27.41 6.01 -5.31
C ASN A 176 -25.95 6.49 -5.38
N PRO A 177 -25.11 6.20 -4.37
CA PRO A 177 -23.71 6.59 -4.42
C PRO A 177 -23.00 5.89 -5.59
N LYS A 178 -22.61 6.67 -6.60
CA LYS A 178 -21.79 6.21 -7.72
C LYS A 178 -20.34 6.50 -7.41
N ILE A 179 -19.61 5.47 -6.97
CA ILE A 179 -18.22 5.58 -6.52
C ILE A 179 -17.30 5.09 -7.63
N THR A 180 -16.32 5.92 -7.99
CA THR A 180 -15.26 5.64 -8.96
C THR A 180 -13.90 5.79 -8.29
N LEU A 181 -13.11 4.71 -8.26
CA LEU A 181 -11.75 4.74 -7.73
C LEU A 181 -10.81 5.44 -8.72
N LYS A 182 -9.79 6.12 -8.20
CA LYS A 182 -8.84 6.94 -8.98
C LYS A 182 -7.42 6.42 -8.84
N ALA A 183 -6.49 7.09 -9.52
CA ALA A 183 -5.09 6.67 -9.63
C ALA A 183 -4.43 6.43 -8.27
N GLY A 184 -4.68 7.26 -7.25
CA GLY A 184 -4.08 7.12 -5.93
C GLY A 184 -4.35 5.76 -5.29
N PHE A 185 -5.57 5.23 -5.47
CA PHE A 185 -5.93 3.88 -5.04
C PHE A 185 -5.24 2.80 -5.88
N PHE A 186 -5.27 2.93 -7.22
CA PHE A 186 -4.72 1.90 -8.11
C PHE A 186 -3.20 1.76 -8.00
N LEU A 187 -2.47 2.81 -7.59
CA LEU A 187 -1.02 2.77 -7.37
C LEU A 187 -0.59 1.84 -6.22
N LEU A 188 -1.52 1.36 -5.38
CA LEU A 188 -1.23 0.31 -4.41
C LEU A 188 -0.88 -1.02 -5.08
N ILE A 189 -1.48 -1.32 -6.24
CA ILE A 189 -1.27 -2.58 -6.96
C ILE A 189 0.17 -2.70 -7.47
N PRO A 190 0.73 -1.73 -8.24
CA PRO A 190 2.13 -1.79 -8.62
C PRO A 190 3.08 -1.71 -7.42
N TYR A 191 2.73 -0.99 -6.35
CA TYR A 191 3.50 -1.01 -5.10
C TYR A 191 3.63 -2.43 -4.51
N ILE A 192 2.53 -3.18 -4.41
CA ILE A 192 2.55 -4.57 -3.96
C ILE A 192 3.41 -5.42 -4.91
N GLY A 193 3.23 -5.24 -6.23
CA GLY A 193 3.98 -5.97 -7.25
C GLY A 193 5.50 -5.79 -7.15
N VAL A 194 5.99 -4.55 -6.98
CA VAL A 194 7.43 -4.30 -6.89
C VAL A 194 8.05 -4.83 -5.59
N ASN A 195 7.32 -4.82 -4.47
CA ASN A 195 7.81 -5.42 -3.22
C ASN A 195 7.84 -6.97 -3.31
N LEU A 196 6.86 -7.59 -3.98
CA LEU A 196 6.90 -9.03 -4.27
C LEU A 196 8.07 -9.38 -5.20
N LEU A 197 8.32 -8.56 -6.22
CA LEU A 197 9.47 -8.74 -7.11
C LEU A 197 10.80 -8.59 -6.36
N ALA A 198 10.90 -7.63 -5.43
CA ALA A 198 12.08 -7.46 -4.59
C ALA A 198 12.39 -8.70 -3.73
N ILE A 199 11.35 -9.33 -3.18
CA ILE A 199 11.45 -10.62 -2.48
C ILE A 199 11.94 -11.71 -3.44
N LEU A 200 11.32 -11.83 -4.62
CA LEU A 200 11.66 -12.85 -5.61
C LEU A 200 13.13 -12.76 -6.06
N VAL A 201 13.63 -11.56 -6.34
CA VAL A 201 15.01 -11.35 -6.79
C VAL A 201 16.02 -11.84 -5.75
N VAL A 202 15.79 -11.55 -4.47
CA VAL A 202 16.69 -12.02 -3.40
C VAL A 202 16.50 -13.50 -3.11
N TYR A 203 15.28 -14.01 -3.20
CA TYR A 203 14.99 -15.44 -3.10
C TYR A 203 15.77 -16.25 -4.14
N LEU A 204 15.74 -15.84 -5.41
CA LEU A 204 16.47 -16.49 -6.49
C LEU A 204 17.98 -16.50 -6.23
N TYR A 205 18.55 -15.39 -5.73
CA TYR A 205 19.96 -15.34 -5.36
C TYR A 205 20.31 -16.33 -4.24
N VAL A 206 19.52 -16.34 -3.16
CA VAL A 206 19.75 -17.22 -2.00
C VAL A 206 19.63 -18.67 -2.42
N HIS A 207 18.62 -18.99 -3.24
CA HIS A 207 18.42 -20.34 -3.75
C HIS A 207 19.58 -20.78 -4.64
N ALA A 208 20.02 -19.95 -5.58
CA ALA A 208 21.17 -20.26 -6.45
C ALA A 208 22.47 -20.43 -5.65
N ALA A 209 22.70 -19.59 -4.63
CA ALA A 209 23.85 -19.69 -3.75
C ALA A 209 23.81 -20.97 -2.90
N TYR A 210 22.63 -21.36 -2.40
CA TYR A 210 22.43 -22.61 -1.68
C TYR A 210 22.70 -23.83 -2.56
N THR A 211 22.16 -23.84 -3.79
CA THR A 211 22.37 -24.94 -4.73
C THR A 211 23.85 -25.11 -5.08
N ARG A 212 24.58 -24.01 -5.35
CA ARG A 212 26.04 -24.08 -5.61
C ARG A 212 26.83 -24.64 -4.43
N ARG A 213 26.49 -24.27 -3.19
CA ARG A 213 27.14 -24.85 -2.01
C ARG A 213 26.87 -26.36 -1.91
N LYS A 214 25.63 -26.78 -2.13
CA LYS A 214 25.24 -28.18 -2.09
C LYS A 214 25.89 -29.02 -3.20
N GLU A 215 26.16 -28.43 -4.36
CA GLU A 215 26.90 -29.08 -5.45
C GLU A 215 28.40 -29.20 -5.12
N GLN A 216 28.98 -28.20 -4.46
CA GLN A 216 30.38 -28.23 -3.99
C GLN A 216 30.58 -29.19 -2.79
N GLU A 217 29.54 -29.44 -2.01
CA GLU A 217 29.54 -30.38 -0.87
C GLU A 217 29.31 -31.85 -1.29
N LYS A 218 28.91 -32.13 -2.54
CA LYS A 218 28.87 -33.51 -3.08
C LYS A 218 30.28 -33.96 -3.51
N PRO A 219 30.65 -35.22 -3.26
CA PRO A 219 31.83 -35.61 -2.47
C PRO A 219 33.16 -35.52 -3.23
N THR A 220 34.11 -34.77 -2.68
CA THR A 220 35.55 -35.14 -2.72
C THR A 220 35.91 -36.21 -1.68
N GLU A 221 34.90 -36.89 -1.12
CA GLU A 221 34.99 -37.86 -0.02
C GLU A 221 34.66 -39.30 -0.46
N ASP A 222 34.92 -39.64 -1.73
CA ASP A 222 35.04 -41.04 -2.19
C ASP A 222 36.42 -41.23 -2.87
N ALA A 223 37.47 -40.69 -2.26
CA ALA A 223 38.80 -41.23 -2.47
C ALA A 223 38.94 -42.44 -1.53
N PRO A 224 38.86 -43.69 -2.00
CA PRO A 224 39.04 -44.85 -1.13
C PRO A 224 40.42 -44.74 -0.48
N LYS A 225 40.43 -44.58 0.86
CA LYS A 225 41.65 -44.58 1.70
C LYS A 225 42.31 -45.97 1.80
N GLU A 226 42.05 -46.88 0.88
CA GLU A 226 42.52 -48.26 0.94
C GLU A 226 43.84 -48.53 0.18
N ILE A 227 44.49 -47.52 -0.41
CA ILE A 227 45.72 -47.73 -1.22
C ILE A 227 46.98 -47.05 -0.64
N MET A 228 46.98 -46.66 0.65
CA MET A 228 48.20 -46.13 1.32
C MET A 228 48.75 -47.04 2.43
N MET A 229 48.59 -48.35 2.28
CA MET A 229 49.39 -49.33 3.02
C MET A 229 49.89 -50.41 2.05
N TYR A 230 50.96 -50.11 1.33
CA TYR A 230 52.04 -51.05 0.97
C TYR A 230 53.33 -50.27 0.73
#